data_AF-A0A8K0WLD3-F1
#
_entry.id   AF-A0A8K0WLD3-F1
#
_cell.length_a   1.000
_cell.length_b   1.000
_cell.length_c   1.000
_cell.angle_alpha   90.00
_cell.angle_beta   90.00
_cell.angle_gamma   90.00
#
_symmetry.space_group_name_H-M   'P 1'
#
loop_
_entity.id
_entity.type
_entity.pdbx_description
1 polymer ?
#
loop_
_entity_poly.entity_id
_entity_poly.type
_entity_poly.pdbx_seq_one_letter_code
_entity_poly.pdbx_strand_id
1 'polypeptide(L)'
;MYLYEIVLNVYIELTETRCHRYLLEKRKEKNNKRHAPPIDKLLERKTQDRPWHRQDKDMLSEEEMDTADPTGGDEEKGRLLTTPTRLLKLILPLPFRADQEHINESDSTQEHRSDEKASPLAILVHPHQPLSYLERLLQAELPPLKVGSREKLPDITFRAEADRQESKQNTGENENVASYSGLGREGPERDHEGARWVRWSGSTELGDFIRDAARGREFAIGIEGYDKEIRVAVPSFGDRTYYMRMRLRRASREIDEMAKVKRECDLEAHRGAHRLAQGGFAVLAGWWGIVYYVTFHTDFGWDLVEPVTYLAGLTTIMGGYLWFLFISRDLSYKAAMNITVSRRQNALYQNRGFDLSRWEGLVQEANSIRRDIRMIASEYDVEWNEMEDLGGKGVKKVLEKEKGAKKEGHEAKDEETEKDKGDDAKQKD
;
A
#
# COMPACT_ATOMS: atom_id res chain seq x y z
N MET A 1 -9.40 60.15 -48.45
CA MET A 1 -9.24 58.91 -49.22
C MET A 1 -7.84 58.31 -49.09
N TYR A 2 -6.75 59.10 -49.08
CA TYR A 2 -5.37 58.60 -48.97
C TYR A 2 -4.96 57.92 -47.65
N LEU A 3 -5.55 58.29 -46.50
CA LEU A 3 -5.20 57.69 -45.21
C LEU A 3 -5.73 56.26 -45.02
N TYR A 4 -6.83 55.90 -45.68
CA TYR A 4 -7.41 54.55 -45.58
C TYR A 4 -6.61 53.51 -46.37
N GLU A 5 -6.08 53.88 -47.54
CA GLU A 5 -5.24 52.97 -48.34
C GLU A 5 -3.89 52.67 -47.67
N ILE A 6 -3.28 53.65 -46.99
CA ILE A 6 -2.01 53.45 -46.30
C ILE A 6 -2.20 52.48 -45.10
N VAL A 7 -3.28 52.65 -44.34
CA VAL A 7 -3.56 51.76 -43.20
C VAL A 7 -3.88 50.35 -43.68
N LEU A 8 -4.62 50.19 -44.78
CA LEU A 8 -4.94 48.87 -45.33
C LEU A 8 -3.67 48.16 -45.86
N ASN A 9 -2.80 48.86 -46.58
CA ASN A 9 -1.56 48.28 -47.10
C ASN A 9 -0.59 47.89 -45.98
N VAL A 10 -0.46 48.72 -44.94
CA VAL A 10 0.38 48.38 -43.77
C VAL A 10 -0.19 47.16 -43.02
N TYR A 11 -1.51 47.04 -42.92
CA TYR A 11 -2.15 45.88 -42.27
C TYR A 11 -1.99 44.59 -43.09
N ILE A 12 -2.01 44.68 -44.42
CA ILE A 12 -1.79 43.54 -45.32
C ILE A 12 -0.32 43.09 -45.25
N GLU A 13 0.65 44.02 -45.30
CA GLU A 13 2.09 43.67 -45.16
C GLU A 13 2.44 43.05 -43.80
N LEU A 14 1.83 43.55 -42.70
CA LEU A 14 2.02 43.01 -41.35
C LEU A 14 1.41 41.61 -41.18
N THR A 15 0.33 41.30 -41.89
CA THR A 15 -0.31 39.98 -41.83
C THR A 15 0.42 38.96 -42.70
N GLU A 16 0.89 39.33 -43.89
CA GLU A 16 1.70 38.46 -44.74
C GLU A 16 3.06 38.11 -44.11
N THR A 17 3.75 39.09 -43.52
CA THR A 17 5.04 38.84 -42.84
C THR A 17 4.91 37.95 -41.61
N ARG A 18 3.79 38.04 -40.86
CA ARG A 18 3.50 37.13 -39.74
C ARG A 18 3.18 35.72 -40.22
N CYS A 19 2.37 35.55 -41.27
CA CYS A 19 2.07 34.24 -41.85
C CYS A 19 3.31 33.55 -42.41
N HIS A 20 4.17 34.28 -43.13
CA HIS A 20 5.40 33.71 -43.69
C HIS A 20 6.38 33.25 -42.59
N ARG A 21 6.47 34.00 -41.48
CA ARG A 21 7.31 33.63 -40.33
C ARG A 21 6.79 32.36 -39.63
N TYR A 22 5.48 32.26 -39.45
CA TYR A 22 4.83 31.07 -38.87
C TYR A 22 5.02 29.81 -39.74
N LEU A 23 4.93 29.95 -41.07
CA LEU A 23 5.14 28.83 -41.98
C LEU A 23 6.61 28.36 -42.01
N LEU A 24 7.57 29.28 -41.87
CA LEU A 24 8.99 28.94 -41.75
C LEU A 24 9.30 28.22 -40.43
N GLU A 25 8.67 28.62 -39.31
CA GLU A 25 8.80 27.90 -38.04
C GLU A 25 8.20 26.48 -38.10
N LYS A 26 7.00 26.34 -38.67
CA LYS A 26 6.39 25.01 -38.92
C LYS A 26 7.25 24.14 -39.83
N ARG A 27 7.93 24.72 -40.82
CA ARG A 27 8.86 24.00 -41.71
C ARG A 27 10.14 23.59 -40.99
N LYS A 28 10.67 24.43 -40.09
CA LYS A 28 11.81 24.08 -39.21
C LYS A 28 11.46 22.95 -38.23
N GLU A 29 10.29 23.00 -37.58
CA GLU A 29 9.80 21.89 -36.73
C GLU A 29 9.68 20.58 -37.51
N LYS A 30 9.15 20.63 -38.74
CA LYS A 30 8.96 19.43 -39.57
C LYS A 30 10.29 18.84 -40.05
N ASN A 31 11.32 19.66 -40.27
CA ASN A 31 12.67 19.19 -40.59
C ASN A 31 13.42 18.68 -39.35
N ASN A 32 13.20 19.26 -38.17
CA ASN A 32 13.81 18.79 -36.92
C ASN A 32 13.26 17.40 -36.50
N LYS A 33 12.00 17.09 -36.84
CA LYS A 33 11.39 15.78 -36.61
C LYS A 33 11.87 14.66 -37.55
N ARG A 34 12.70 14.95 -38.55
CA ARG A 34 13.21 13.95 -39.52
C ARG A 34 14.54 13.29 -39.13
N HIS A 35 15.22 13.77 -38.09
CA HIS A 35 16.39 13.12 -37.53
C HIS A 35 15.96 12.16 -36.40
N ALA A 36 15.48 10.98 -36.78
CA ALA A 36 15.24 9.91 -35.82
C ALA A 36 16.60 9.27 -35.42
N PRO A 37 16.87 9.05 -34.12
CA PRO A 37 18.03 8.28 -33.69
C PRO A 37 17.91 6.82 -34.17
N PRO A 38 19.03 6.07 -34.25
CA PRO A 38 19.02 4.67 -34.67
C PRO A 38 18.03 3.84 -33.85
N ILE A 39 17.35 2.89 -34.53
CA ILE A 39 16.21 2.12 -34.03
C ILE A 39 16.49 1.43 -32.69
N ASP A 40 17.74 1.06 -32.43
CA ASP A 40 18.16 0.41 -31.18
C ASP A 40 17.93 1.30 -29.94
N LYS A 41 18.23 2.60 -30.03
CA LYS A 41 17.97 3.57 -28.95
C LYS A 41 16.47 3.85 -28.75
N LEU A 42 15.67 3.64 -29.79
CA LEU A 42 14.21 3.81 -29.75
C LEU A 42 13.52 2.59 -29.12
N LEU A 43 14.08 1.39 -29.33
CA LEU A 43 13.63 0.17 -28.66
C LEU A 43 14.02 0.19 -27.17
N GLU A 44 15.24 0.61 -26.83
CA GLU A 44 15.65 0.85 -25.43
C GLU A 44 14.80 1.91 -24.75
N ARG A 45 14.48 3.03 -25.43
CA ARG A 45 13.56 4.02 -24.89
C ARG A 45 12.14 3.49 -24.72
N LYS A 46 11.63 2.69 -25.65
CA LYS A 46 10.28 2.10 -25.54
C LYS A 46 10.17 1.02 -24.45
N THR A 47 11.25 0.28 -24.15
CA THR A 47 11.30 -0.60 -22.98
C THR A 47 11.43 0.18 -21.68
N GLN A 48 12.11 1.34 -21.69
CA GLN A 48 12.24 2.25 -20.54
C GLN A 48 11.03 3.18 -20.32
N ASP A 49 10.18 3.44 -21.32
CA ASP A 49 9.04 4.36 -21.28
C ASP A 49 7.74 3.72 -20.75
N ARG A 50 7.82 2.65 -19.93
CA ARG A 50 6.65 2.12 -19.22
C ARG A 50 6.45 2.93 -17.92
N PRO A 51 5.41 3.78 -17.82
CA PRO A 51 5.27 4.74 -16.71
C PRO A 51 5.14 4.07 -15.33
N TRP A 52 4.63 2.83 -15.28
CA TRP A 52 4.47 2.06 -14.04
C TRP A 52 5.77 1.41 -13.53
N HIS A 53 6.90 1.55 -14.24
CA HIS A 53 8.20 1.04 -13.79
C HIS A 53 9.11 2.09 -13.11
N ARG A 54 8.79 3.40 -13.18
CA ARG A 54 9.66 4.48 -12.64
C ARG A 54 9.39 4.85 -11.19
N GLN A 55 8.13 4.94 -10.77
CA GLN A 55 7.80 5.61 -9.49
C GLN A 55 8.39 4.94 -8.26
N ASP A 56 8.61 3.62 -8.31
CA ASP A 56 9.24 2.89 -7.21
C ASP A 56 10.77 2.74 -7.37
N LYS A 57 11.29 2.79 -8.61
CA LYS A 57 12.69 2.49 -8.93
C LYS A 57 13.63 3.69 -8.79
N ASP A 58 13.16 4.90 -9.09
CA ASP A 58 14.00 6.11 -9.10
C ASP A 58 14.32 6.67 -7.69
N MET A 59 13.75 6.10 -6.63
CA MET A 59 13.99 6.53 -5.23
C MET A 59 14.60 5.43 -4.34
N LEU A 60 14.91 4.27 -4.92
CA LEU A 60 15.68 3.24 -4.25
C LEU A 60 17.13 3.44 -4.66
N SER A 61 18.02 3.66 -3.69
CA SER A 61 19.45 3.52 -3.99
C SER A 61 19.71 2.07 -4.43
N GLU A 62 20.65 1.83 -5.35
CA GLU A 62 21.04 0.47 -5.75
C GLU A 62 21.44 -0.37 -4.52
N GLU A 63 21.99 0.27 -3.49
CA GLU A 63 22.30 -0.27 -2.16
C GLU A 63 21.07 -0.72 -1.34
N GLU A 64 19.88 -0.14 -1.55
CA GLU A 64 18.63 -0.51 -0.88
C GLU A 64 17.84 -1.61 -1.63
N MET A 65 18.15 -1.86 -2.92
CA MET A 65 17.62 -2.99 -3.69
C MET A 65 18.42 -4.27 -3.48
N ASP A 66 19.70 -4.16 -3.11
CA ASP A 66 20.49 -5.26 -2.59
C ASP A 66 20.06 -5.55 -1.15
N THR A 67 18.91 -6.21 -1.02
CA THR A 67 18.60 -7.03 0.15
C THR A 67 19.86 -7.79 0.52
N ALA A 68 20.29 -7.73 1.79
CA ALA A 68 21.41 -8.52 2.29
C ALA A 68 21.36 -9.92 1.67
N ASP A 69 22.44 -10.31 1.00
CA ASP A 69 22.49 -11.55 0.21
C ASP A 69 21.94 -12.71 1.05
N PRO A 70 20.84 -13.39 0.64
CA PRO A 70 20.30 -14.53 1.38
C PRO A 70 21.27 -15.66 1.62
N THR A 71 22.34 -15.69 0.86
CA THR A 71 23.37 -16.70 0.95
C THR A 71 24.65 -16.22 1.61
N GLY A 72 24.70 -14.97 2.10
CA GLY A 72 25.91 -14.41 2.70
C GLY A 72 27.12 -14.35 1.73
N GLY A 73 26.88 -14.43 0.43
CA GLY A 73 27.92 -14.48 -0.60
C GLY A 73 28.18 -15.87 -1.20
N ASP A 74 27.55 -16.95 -0.72
CA ASP A 74 27.76 -18.27 -1.34
C ASP A 74 27.14 -18.32 -2.74
N GLU A 75 27.98 -18.55 -3.75
CA GLU A 75 27.57 -18.71 -5.15
C GLU A 75 26.95 -20.08 -5.44
N GLU A 76 27.18 -21.07 -4.58
CA GLU A 76 26.71 -22.45 -4.77
C GLU A 76 25.25 -22.69 -4.34
N LYS A 77 24.65 -21.78 -3.57
CA LYS A 77 23.24 -21.92 -3.17
C LYS A 77 22.33 -21.00 -3.98
N GLY A 78 21.15 -21.54 -4.31
CA GLY A 78 20.07 -20.80 -4.93
C GLY A 78 19.42 -19.81 -3.98
N ARG A 79 18.68 -18.86 -4.56
CA ARG A 79 18.07 -17.73 -3.85
C ARG A 79 16.65 -17.53 -4.32
N LEU A 80 15.73 -17.35 -3.38
CA LEU A 80 14.36 -16.99 -3.69
C LEU A 80 14.08 -15.56 -3.23
N LEU A 81 13.98 -14.64 -4.19
CA LEU A 81 13.82 -13.21 -3.94
C LEU A 81 12.35 -12.81 -4.05
N THR A 82 11.92 -11.93 -3.16
CA THR A 82 10.60 -11.30 -3.20
C THR A 82 10.65 -10.07 -4.12
N THR A 83 9.62 -9.89 -4.94
CA THR A 83 9.52 -8.72 -5.83
C THR A 83 8.40 -7.78 -5.38
N PRO A 84 8.43 -6.50 -5.81
CA PRO A 84 7.36 -5.55 -5.50
C PRO A 84 5.97 -5.97 -5.99
N THR A 85 5.90 -6.81 -7.03
CA THR A 85 4.64 -7.23 -7.68
C THR A 85 4.05 -8.53 -7.11
N ARG A 86 4.51 -8.97 -5.92
CA ARG A 86 4.12 -10.24 -5.27
C ARG A 86 4.55 -11.51 -6.04
N LEU A 87 5.37 -11.35 -7.08
CA LEU A 87 6.04 -12.47 -7.74
C LEU A 87 7.30 -12.84 -6.96
N LEU A 88 7.75 -14.08 -7.14
CA LEU A 88 8.99 -14.58 -6.58
C LEU A 88 9.98 -14.82 -7.71
N LYS A 89 11.20 -14.32 -7.54
CA LYS A 89 12.30 -14.54 -8.47
C LYS A 89 13.21 -15.61 -7.87
N LEU A 90 13.16 -16.81 -8.43
CA LEU A 90 14.04 -17.92 -8.07
C LEU A 90 15.31 -17.86 -8.92
N ILE A 91 16.46 -17.86 -8.27
CA ILE A 91 17.78 -17.90 -8.90
C ILE A 91 18.44 -19.21 -8.48
N LEU A 92 18.81 -20.06 -9.44
CA LEU A 92 19.43 -21.35 -9.19
C LEU A 92 20.80 -21.43 -9.87
N PRO A 93 21.87 -21.72 -9.13
CA PRO A 93 23.14 -22.13 -9.73
C PRO A 93 22.97 -23.55 -10.26
N LEU A 94 22.63 -23.67 -11.54
CA LEU A 94 22.58 -24.98 -12.18
C LEU A 94 24.02 -25.43 -12.47
N PRO A 95 24.40 -26.66 -12.13
CA PRO A 95 25.71 -27.22 -12.43
C PRO A 95 25.85 -27.59 -13.92
N PHE A 96 24.77 -27.48 -14.69
CA PHE A 96 24.71 -27.83 -16.11
C PHE A 96 24.94 -26.61 -16.98
N ARG A 97 25.67 -26.80 -18.07
CA ARG A 97 25.83 -25.78 -19.11
C ARG A 97 24.69 -25.88 -20.12
N ALA A 98 24.32 -24.77 -20.75
CA ALA A 98 23.28 -24.74 -21.79
C ALA A 98 23.63 -25.58 -23.04
N ASP A 99 24.91 -25.90 -23.25
CA ASP A 99 25.43 -26.70 -24.37
C ASP A 99 25.60 -28.19 -24.05
N GLN A 100 25.28 -28.64 -22.83
CA GLN A 100 25.41 -30.03 -22.42
C GLN A 100 24.30 -30.90 -23.03
N GLU A 101 24.65 -32.04 -23.63
CA GLU A 101 23.68 -32.92 -24.30
C GLU A 101 22.89 -33.79 -23.33
N HIS A 102 23.53 -34.25 -22.24
CA HIS A 102 22.91 -35.15 -21.27
C HIS A 102 23.40 -34.92 -19.85
N ILE A 103 22.50 -35.06 -18.86
CA ILE A 103 22.80 -34.86 -17.43
C ILE A 103 23.91 -35.80 -16.93
N ASN A 104 23.90 -37.07 -17.35
CA ASN A 104 24.79 -38.12 -16.86
C ASN A 104 26.13 -38.23 -17.64
N GLU A 105 26.55 -37.16 -18.31
CA GLU A 105 27.81 -37.19 -19.06
C GLU A 105 28.99 -37.36 -18.10
N SER A 106 29.83 -38.37 -18.32
CA SER A 106 30.93 -38.73 -17.40
C SER A 106 31.99 -37.64 -17.32
N ASP A 107 32.46 -37.35 -16.10
CA ASP A 107 33.44 -36.31 -15.75
C ASP A 107 34.76 -36.31 -16.56
N SER A 108 35.10 -37.38 -17.29
CA SER A 108 36.31 -37.47 -18.12
C SER A 108 36.38 -36.46 -19.28
N THR A 109 35.26 -35.85 -19.67
CA THR A 109 35.20 -34.81 -20.72
C THR A 109 35.22 -33.38 -20.15
N GLN A 110 35.13 -33.21 -18.82
CA GLN A 110 35.09 -31.90 -18.17
C GLN A 110 36.47 -31.29 -17.87
N GLU A 111 37.53 -32.11 -17.78
CA GLU A 111 38.89 -31.65 -17.40
C GLU A 111 39.54 -30.68 -18.41
N HIS A 112 39.03 -30.57 -19.64
CA HIS A 112 39.59 -29.66 -20.67
C HIS A 112 38.85 -28.32 -20.85
N ARG A 113 37.81 -28.03 -20.06
CA ARG A 113 36.91 -26.86 -20.27
C ARG A 113 36.58 -26.07 -18.99
N SER A 114 37.55 -25.91 -18.09
CA SER A 114 37.37 -25.47 -16.70
C SER A 114 37.04 -23.99 -16.43
N ASP A 115 36.97 -23.10 -17.43
CA ASP A 115 37.06 -21.65 -17.15
C ASP A 115 35.76 -20.85 -17.31
N GLU A 116 34.64 -21.45 -17.71
CA GLU A 116 33.34 -20.76 -17.78
C GLU A 116 32.34 -21.38 -16.80
N LYS A 117 32.21 -20.77 -15.60
CA LYS A 117 31.13 -21.07 -14.66
C LYS A 117 29.78 -20.87 -15.37
N ALA A 118 28.91 -21.88 -15.34
CA ALA A 118 27.57 -21.80 -15.90
C ALA A 118 26.80 -20.63 -15.26
N SER A 119 26.16 -19.80 -16.09
CA SER A 119 25.35 -18.68 -15.60
C SER A 119 24.13 -19.20 -14.82
N PRO A 120 23.79 -18.60 -13.67
CA PRO A 120 22.65 -19.06 -12.87
C PRO A 120 21.32 -18.84 -13.61
N LEU A 121 20.39 -19.78 -13.45
CA LEU A 121 19.05 -19.73 -14.03
C LEU A 121 18.14 -18.83 -13.18
N ALA A 122 17.44 -17.89 -13.81
CA ALA A 122 16.48 -17.01 -13.14
C ALA A 122 15.05 -17.27 -13.65
N ILE A 123 14.15 -17.65 -12.74
CA ILE A 123 12.75 -17.95 -13.03
C ILE A 123 11.84 -17.02 -12.21
N LEU A 124 10.78 -16.53 -12.84
CA LEU A 124 9.74 -15.74 -12.17
C LEU A 124 8.49 -16.60 -11.99
N VAL A 125 8.03 -16.72 -10.74
CA VAL A 125 6.90 -17.58 -10.38
C VAL A 125 5.90 -16.86 -9.47
N HIS A 126 4.63 -17.26 -9.57
CA HIS A 126 3.57 -16.75 -8.72
C HIS A 126 3.37 -17.68 -7.51
N PRO A 127 3.16 -17.18 -6.28
CA PRO A 127 3.01 -18.03 -5.09
C PRO A 127 1.83 -19.03 -5.15
N HIS A 128 0.73 -18.69 -5.82
CA HIS A 128 -0.41 -19.60 -6.04
C HIS A 128 -0.19 -20.69 -7.10
N GLN A 129 0.95 -20.70 -7.80
CA GLN A 129 1.23 -21.79 -8.75
C GLN A 129 1.66 -23.05 -8.00
N PRO A 130 1.22 -24.24 -8.45
CA PRO A 130 1.64 -25.48 -7.82
C PRO A 130 3.10 -25.81 -8.15
N LEU A 131 3.76 -26.60 -7.30
CA LEU A 131 5.16 -27.03 -7.50
C LEU A 131 5.39 -27.80 -8.81
N SER A 132 4.38 -28.51 -9.31
CA SER A 132 4.42 -29.18 -10.63
C SER A 132 4.59 -28.20 -11.79
N TYR A 133 4.13 -26.96 -11.65
CA TYR A 133 4.39 -25.92 -12.64
C TYR A 133 5.87 -25.51 -12.63
N LEU A 134 6.45 -25.32 -11.45
CA LEU A 134 7.87 -25.02 -11.27
C LEU A 134 8.76 -26.18 -11.75
N GLU A 135 8.38 -27.43 -11.46
CA GLU A 135 9.03 -28.63 -11.98
C GLU A 135 9.10 -28.61 -13.51
N ARG A 136 7.99 -28.32 -14.19
CA ARG A 136 7.95 -28.27 -15.66
C ARG A 136 8.78 -27.13 -16.23
N LEU A 137 8.82 -25.98 -15.56
CA LEU A 137 9.69 -24.87 -15.96
C LEU A 137 11.17 -25.28 -15.87
N LEU A 138 11.55 -25.95 -14.78
CA LEU A 138 12.91 -26.44 -14.61
C LEU A 138 13.24 -27.55 -15.62
N GLN A 139 12.33 -28.49 -15.86
CA GLN A 139 12.52 -29.55 -16.86
C GLN A 139 12.72 -29.01 -18.29
N ALA A 140 12.15 -27.84 -18.61
CA ALA A 140 12.33 -27.21 -19.91
C ALA A 140 13.72 -26.55 -20.09
N GLU A 141 14.35 -26.16 -18.98
CA GLU A 141 15.67 -25.51 -18.96
C GLU A 141 16.82 -26.51 -18.71
N LEU A 142 16.51 -27.73 -18.28
CA LEU A 142 17.49 -28.79 -18.02
C LEU A 142 17.70 -29.69 -19.24
N PRO A 143 18.94 -30.18 -19.46
CA PRO A 143 19.20 -31.14 -20.53
C PRO A 143 18.51 -32.49 -20.23
N PRO A 144 18.20 -33.30 -21.26
CA PRO A 144 17.54 -34.57 -21.06
C PRO A 144 18.45 -35.58 -20.33
N LEU A 145 17.82 -36.51 -19.61
CA LEU A 145 18.46 -37.63 -18.95
C LEU A 145 18.52 -38.82 -19.91
N LYS A 146 19.71 -39.39 -20.14
CA LYS A 146 19.90 -40.59 -20.94
C LYS A 146 19.75 -41.85 -20.08
N VAL A 147 18.68 -42.61 -20.30
CA VAL A 147 18.44 -43.90 -19.64
C VAL A 147 18.56 -45.00 -20.69
N GLY A 148 19.77 -45.57 -20.79
CA GLY A 148 20.10 -46.54 -21.85
C GLY A 148 20.10 -45.90 -23.24
N SER A 149 19.18 -46.34 -24.11
CA SER A 149 19.04 -45.82 -25.49
C SER A 149 17.91 -44.79 -25.65
N ARG A 150 17.23 -44.40 -24.56
CA ARG A 150 16.14 -43.43 -24.58
C ARG A 150 16.49 -42.20 -23.78
N GLU A 151 16.01 -41.06 -24.26
CA GLU A 151 16.07 -39.79 -23.55
C GLU A 151 14.76 -39.58 -22.79
N LYS A 152 14.87 -39.12 -21.55
CA LYS A 152 13.76 -38.85 -20.64
C LYS A 152 14.00 -37.50 -19.98
N LEU A 153 12.94 -36.74 -19.70
CA LEU A 153 13.05 -35.56 -18.85
C LEU A 153 13.33 -35.99 -17.39
N PRO A 154 14.23 -35.30 -16.68
CA PRO A 154 14.54 -35.62 -15.29
C PRO A 154 13.35 -35.38 -14.35
N ASP A 155 13.07 -36.30 -13.43
CA ASP A 155 12.17 -36.06 -12.30
C ASP A 155 12.80 -35.03 -11.34
N ILE A 156 11.99 -34.11 -10.83
CA ILE A 156 12.45 -33.07 -9.89
C ILE A 156 11.69 -33.23 -8.58
N THR A 157 12.42 -33.25 -7.48
CA THR A 157 11.85 -33.43 -6.15
C THR A 157 12.18 -32.24 -5.26
N PHE A 158 11.15 -31.68 -4.62
CA PHE A 158 11.29 -30.61 -3.64
C PHE A 158 11.24 -31.20 -2.24
N ARG A 159 12.23 -30.84 -1.40
CA ARG A 159 12.32 -31.30 -0.01
C ARG A 159 12.47 -30.10 0.93
N ALA A 160 11.78 -30.17 2.06
CA ALA A 160 11.94 -29.19 3.15
C ALA A 160 12.30 -29.91 4.45
N GLU A 161 12.89 -29.18 5.38
CA GLU A 161 13.15 -29.66 6.74
C GLU A 161 11.82 -29.84 7.48
N ALA A 162 11.61 -31.03 8.04
CA ALA A 162 10.48 -31.36 8.89
C ALA A 162 10.83 -31.23 10.37
N ASP A 163 9.80 -31.07 11.21
CA ASP A 163 9.95 -30.94 12.65
C ASP A 163 10.73 -32.14 13.23
N ARG A 164 11.85 -31.85 13.89
CA ARG A 164 12.51 -32.79 14.79
C ARG A 164 11.74 -32.72 16.11
N GLN A 165 11.19 -33.86 16.53
CA GLN A 165 10.73 -34.05 17.91
C GLN A 165 11.95 -33.91 18.84
N GLU A 166 12.34 -32.69 19.18
CA GLU A 166 13.14 -32.48 20.38
C GLU A 166 12.20 -32.68 21.56
N SER A 167 12.29 -33.89 22.12
CA SER A 167 11.79 -34.23 23.44
C SER A 167 12.37 -33.27 24.48
N LYS A 168 11.70 -32.14 24.70
CA LYS A 168 11.84 -31.37 25.92
C LYS A 168 10.46 -31.17 26.53
N GLN A 169 10.25 -31.94 27.59
CA GLN A 169 9.33 -31.66 28.70
C GLN A 169 8.89 -30.19 28.75
N ASN A 170 7.70 -29.91 28.24
CA ASN A 170 6.65 -29.29 29.03
C ASN A 170 5.33 -29.29 28.25
N THR A 171 4.28 -29.74 28.96
CA THR A 171 2.86 -29.73 28.60
C THR A 171 2.49 -30.45 27.30
N GLY A 172 1.75 -31.55 27.45
CA GLY A 172 1.13 -32.29 26.34
C GLY A 172 0.02 -31.51 25.63
N GLU A 173 0.38 -30.37 25.04
CA GLU A 173 -0.49 -29.61 24.15
C GLU A 173 0.07 -29.75 22.73
N ASN A 174 -0.60 -30.64 21.99
CA ASN A 174 -0.67 -30.69 20.52
C ASN A 174 0.60 -31.11 19.75
N GLU A 175 0.98 -32.39 19.88
CA GLU A 175 1.98 -33.06 19.00
C GLU A 175 1.61 -33.06 17.50
N ASN A 176 0.36 -32.73 17.16
CA ASN A 176 -0.16 -32.65 15.79
C ASN A 176 -0.14 -31.22 15.21
N VAL A 177 0.48 -30.26 15.88
CA VAL A 177 0.61 -28.88 15.40
C VAL A 177 2.02 -28.64 14.91
N ALA A 178 2.15 -28.25 13.65
CA ALA A 178 3.44 -27.99 13.05
C ALA A 178 4.07 -26.71 13.62
N SER A 179 5.36 -26.74 13.95
CA SER A 179 6.03 -25.60 14.58
C SER A 179 6.43 -24.56 13.54
N TYR A 180 5.93 -23.33 13.63
CA TYR A 180 6.30 -22.25 12.68
C TYR A 180 7.27 -21.27 13.37
N SER A 181 8.39 -20.95 12.71
CA SER A 181 9.36 -19.95 13.21
C SER A 181 9.29 -18.64 12.44
N GLY A 182 8.99 -18.72 11.14
CA GLY A 182 8.91 -17.57 10.24
C GLY A 182 10.23 -16.84 9.99
N LEU A 183 11.34 -17.34 10.55
CA LEU A 183 12.67 -16.76 10.47
C LEU A 183 13.37 -17.07 9.14
N GLY A 184 13.02 -18.19 8.48
CA GLY A 184 13.65 -18.60 7.22
C GLY A 184 15.17 -18.65 7.36
N ARG A 185 15.88 -18.04 6.40
CA ARG A 185 17.35 -17.92 6.39
C ARG A 185 17.96 -17.30 7.67
N GLU A 186 17.22 -16.44 8.37
CA GLU A 186 17.64 -15.77 9.61
C GLU A 186 17.52 -16.67 10.85
N GLY A 187 17.00 -17.88 10.67
CA GLY A 187 16.94 -18.89 11.73
C GLY A 187 18.33 -19.33 12.20
N PRO A 188 18.42 -19.91 13.41
CA PRO A 188 19.69 -20.41 13.95
C PRO A 188 20.29 -21.48 13.02
N GLU A 189 21.61 -21.46 12.84
CA GLU A 189 22.31 -22.51 12.10
C GLU A 189 22.17 -23.83 12.86
N ARG A 190 21.68 -24.87 12.19
CA ARG A 190 21.56 -26.22 12.74
C ARG A 190 22.48 -27.16 11.97
N ASP A 191 23.06 -28.14 12.67
CA ASP A 191 23.91 -29.14 12.04
C ASP A 191 23.13 -29.94 10.98
N HIS A 192 23.62 -29.91 9.74
CA HIS A 192 22.99 -30.55 8.58
C HIS A 192 22.77 -32.07 8.73
N GLU A 193 23.56 -32.74 9.57
CA GLU A 193 23.46 -34.18 9.82
C GLU A 193 22.23 -34.58 10.65
N GLY A 194 21.57 -33.62 11.30
CA GLY A 194 20.39 -33.84 12.14
C GLY A 194 19.05 -33.46 11.51
N ALA A 195 19.05 -32.88 10.31
CA ALA A 195 17.84 -32.35 9.66
C ALA A 195 17.06 -33.46 8.94
N ARG A 196 15.78 -33.62 9.27
CA ARG A 196 14.90 -34.59 8.61
C ARG A 196 14.27 -33.96 7.37
N TRP A 197 14.69 -34.39 6.19
CA TRP A 197 14.15 -33.89 4.93
C TRP A 197 12.91 -34.69 4.50
N VAL A 198 11.84 -33.99 4.10
CA VAL A 198 10.59 -34.59 3.63
C VAL A 198 10.27 -34.12 2.22
N ARG A 199 9.88 -35.05 1.34
CA ARG A 199 9.42 -34.75 -0.03
C ARG A 199 8.01 -34.15 -0.01
N TRP A 200 7.83 -33.08 -0.76
CA TRP A 200 6.53 -32.44 -0.96
C TRP A 200 5.85 -32.89 -2.25
N SER A 201 4.52 -32.82 -2.28
CA SER A 201 3.71 -33.14 -3.47
C SER A 201 3.84 -32.03 -4.52
N GLY A 202 3.89 -32.40 -5.80
CA GLY A 202 3.84 -31.45 -6.92
C GLY A 202 2.52 -30.67 -7.02
N SER A 203 1.48 -31.06 -6.26
CA SER A 203 0.19 -30.37 -6.23
C SER A 203 0.11 -29.22 -5.22
N THR A 204 1.09 -29.07 -4.33
CA THR A 204 1.08 -28.02 -3.30
C THR A 204 1.40 -26.66 -3.90
N GLU A 205 0.73 -25.59 -3.43
CA GLU A 205 1.05 -24.21 -3.81
C GLU A 205 2.45 -23.82 -3.36
N LEU A 206 3.19 -23.12 -4.23
CA LEU A 206 4.54 -22.69 -3.93
C LEU A 206 4.60 -21.79 -2.68
N GLY A 207 3.61 -20.91 -2.49
CA GLY A 207 3.54 -20.02 -1.33
C GLY A 207 3.40 -20.77 0.00
N ASP A 208 2.59 -21.83 0.02
CA ASP A 208 2.41 -22.67 1.21
C ASP A 208 3.66 -23.51 1.48
N PHE A 209 4.29 -24.06 0.42
CA PHE A 209 5.56 -24.77 0.54
C PHE A 209 6.67 -23.86 1.10
N ILE A 210 6.79 -22.62 0.62
CA ILE A 210 7.79 -21.65 1.12
C ILE A 210 7.53 -21.30 2.58
N ARG A 211 6.27 -21.13 2.98
CA ARG A 211 5.90 -20.84 4.38
C ARG A 211 6.32 -21.98 5.30
N ASP A 212 6.08 -23.22 4.88
CA ASP A 212 6.48 -24.41 5.63
C ASP A 212 8.00 -24.57 5.65
N ALA A 213 8.67 -24.33 4.52
CA ALA A 213 10.12 -24.36 4.40
C ALA A 213 10.81 -23.24 5.20
N ALA A 214 10.13 -22.13 5.47
CA ALA A 214 10.65 -21.01 6.27
C ALA A 214 10.84 -21.35 7.76
N ARG A 215 10.48 -22.56 8.18
CA ARG A 215 10.91 -23.14 9.47
C ARG A 215 12.40 -23.34 9.52
N GLY A 216 12.93 -23.90 8.43
CA GLY A 216 14.36 -24.06 8.20
C GLY A 216 14.93 -22.84 7.49
N ARG A 217 16.23 -22.88 7.23
CA ARG A 217 16.93 -21.81 6.50
C ARG A 217 16.83 -21.99 4.98
N GLU A 218 16.71 -23.23 4.54
CA GLU A 218 16.87 -23.64 3.15
C GLU A 218 15.92 -24.78 2.80
N PHE A 219 15.52 -24.88 1.54
CA PHE A 219 14.90 -26.06 0.97
C PHE A 219 15.81 -26.71 -0.07
N ALA A 220 15.59 -27.99 -0.35
CA ALA A 220 16.40 -28.76 -1.29
C ALA A 220 15.62 -29.06 -2.58
N ILE A 221 16.34 -29.02 -3.70
CA ILE A 221 15.86 -29.47 -5.01
C ILE A 221 16.76 -30.65 -5.43
N GLY A 222 16.17 -31.83 -5.56
CA GLY A 222 16.83 -33.01 -6.12
C GLY A 222 16.46 -33.20 -7.59
N ILE A 223 17.45 -33.38 -8.45
CA ILE A 223 17.28 -33.59 -9.90
C ILE A 223 17.69 -35.05 -10.22
N GLU A 224 16.84 -35.80 -10.91
CA GLU A 224 17.15 -37.17 -11.34
C GLU A 224 18.39 -37.19 -12.27
N GLY A 225 19.40 -37.98 -11.91
CA GLY A 225 20.68 -38.05 -12.64
C GLY A 225 21.79 -37.16 -12.08
N TYR A 226 21.49 -36.35 -11.07
CA TYR A 226 22.48 -35.52 -10.40
C TYR A 226 22.56 -35.84 -8.91
N ASP A 227 23.75 -36.25 -8.46
CA ASP A 227 23.93 -36.82 -7.11
C ASP A 227 23.86 -35.77 -5.99
N LYS A 228 24.06 -34.49 -6.30
CA LYS A 228 24.03 -33.39 -5.31
C LYS A 228 22.66 -32.70 -5.31
N GLU A 229 22.12 -32.45 -4.13
CA GLU A 229 20.90 -31.62 -4.00
C GLU A 229 21.27 -30.13 -4.06
N ILE A 230 20.52 -29.34 -4.81
CA ILE A 230 20.67 -27.89 -4.86
C ILE A 230 19.94 -27.30 -3.65
N ARG A 231 20.66 -26.53 -2.83
CA ARG A 231 20.08 -25.83 -1.68
C ARG A 231 19.61 -24.45 -2.10
N VAL A 232 18.44 -24.03 -1.62
CA VAL A 232 17.87 -22.72 -1.91
C VAL A 232 17.47 -22.04 -0.61
N ALA A 233 17.97 -20.83 -0.39
CA ALA A 233 17.62 -20.04 0.79
C ALA A 233 16.15 -19.60 0.76
N VAL A 234 15.46 -19.77 1.89
CA VAL A 234 14.06 -19.40 2.06
C VAL A 234 13.96 -17.96 2.59
N PRO A 235 13.15 -17.08 1.98
CA PRO A 235 12.97 -15.71 2.46
C PRO A 235 12.31 -15.68 3.83
N SER A 236 12.82 -14.82 4.72
CA SER A 236 12.24 -14.57 6.03
C SER A 236 10.95 -13.75 5.94
N PHE A 237 10.23 -13.62 7.06
CA PHE A 237 9.14 -12.66 7.18
C PHE A 237 9.60 -11.22 6.83
N GLY A 238 10.82 -10.85 7.23
CA GLY A 238 11.42 -9.56 6.90
C GLY A 238 11.57 -9.36 5.40
N ASP A 239 12.12 -10.36 4.71
CA ASP A 239 12.34 -10.32 3.26
C ASP A 239 11.03 -10.25 2.48
N ARG A 240 10.02 -11.03 2.89
CA ARG A 240 8.71 -11.02 2.23
C ARG A 240 7.96 -9.71 2.40
N THR A 241 8.15 -9.04 3.54
CA THR A 241 7.45 -7.79 3.85
C THR A 241 8.26 -6.54 3.56
N TYR A 242 9.52 -6.66 3.12
CA TYR A 242 10.45 -5.55 2.90
C TYR A 242 9.85 -4.39 2.09
N TYR A 243 9.44 -4.66 0.84
CA TYR A 243 8.85 -3.64 -0.04
C TYR A 243 7.54 -3.06 0.52
N MET A 244 6.76 -3.87 1.23
CA MET A 244 5.50 -3.43 1.83
C MET A 244 5.75 -2.48 3.00
N ARG A 245 6.72 -2.80 3.87
CA ARG A 245 7.14 -1.95 4.98
C ARG A 245 7.77 -0.66 4.49
N MET A 246 8.58 -0.71 3.43
CA MET A 246 9.15 0.49 2.82
C MET A 246 8.06 1.44 2.31
N ARG A 247 7.08 0.91 1.55
CA ARG A 247 5.92 1.69 1.09
C ARG A 247 5.09 2.23 2.25
N LEU A 248 4.89 1.43 3.30
CA LEU A 248 4.19 1.85 4.52
C LEU A 248 4.92 3.00 5.22
N ARG A 249 6.25 2.94 5.36
CA ARG A 249 7.08 4.01 5.93
C ARG A 249 6.93 5.30 5.12
N ARG A 250 6.93 5.21 3.79
CA ARG A 250 6.72 6.37 2.89
C ARG A 250 5.33 6.98 3.09
N ALA A 251 4.27 6.17 3.04
CA ALA A 251 2.90 6.63 3.27
C ALA A 251 2.74 7.23 4.69
N SER A 252 3.37 6.63 5.69
CA SER A 252 3.34 7.11 7.07
C SER A 252 3.93 8.50 7.22
N ARG A 253 5.06 8.78 6.54
CA ARG A 253 5.69 10.12 6.53
C ARG A 253 4.76 11.17 5.93
N GLU A 254 4.17 10.91 4.76
CA GLU A 254 3.20 11.83 4.15
C GLU A 254 1.97 12.05 5.03
N ILE A 255 1.47 11.00 5.68
CA ILE A 255 0.35 11.09 6.61
C ILE A 255 0.74 11.95 7.82
N ASP A 256 1.95 11.83 8.38
CA ASP A 256 2.37 12.67 9.50
C ASP A 256 2.42 14.16 9.13
N GLU A 257 2.94 14.49 7.96
CA GLU A 257 3.00 15.86 7.44
C GLU A 257 1.60 16.46 7.26
N MET A 258 0.71 15.74 6.57
CA MET A 258 -0.67 16.18 6.36
C MET A 258 -1.47 16.21 7.67
N ALA A 259 -1.22 15.29 8.60
CA ALA A 259 -1.90 15.23 9.89
C ALA A 259 -1.62 16.46 10.75
N LYS A 260 -0.41 17.04 10.66
CA LYS A 260 -0.06 18.29 11.36
C LYS A 260 -0.93 19.44 10.86
N VAL A 261 -1.01 19.62 9.54
CA VAL A 261 -1.86 20.66 8.92
C VAL A 261 -3.33 20.45 9.26
N LYS A 262 -3.83 19.21 9.16
CA LYS A 262 -5.21 18.86 9.53
C LYS A 262 -5.50 19.22 10.98
N ARG A 263 -4.62 18.84 11.91
CA ARG A 263 -4.78 19.11 13.35
C ARG A 263 -4.83 20.60 13.66
N GLU A 264 -4.03 21.41 12.98
CA GLU A 264 -4.07 22.88 13.15
C GLU A 264 -5.40 23.48 12.67
N CYS A 265 -5.87 23.07 11.48
CA CYS A 265 -7.16 23.49 10.95
C CYS A 265 -8.32 23.10 11.88
N ASP A 266 -8.32 21.86 12.37
CA ASP A 266 -9.35 21.33 13.27
C ASP A 266 -9.39 22.15 14.56
N LEU A 267 -8.22 22.45 15.12
CA LEU A 267 -8.11 23.21 16.36
C LEU A 267 -8.61 24.66 16.17
N GLU A 268 -8.32 25.28 15.03
CA GLU A 268 -8.84 26.61 14.69
C GLU A 268 -10.36 26.63 14.45
N ALA A 269 -10.89 25.59 13.80
CA ALA A 269 -12.34 25.45 13.59
C ALA A 269 -13.07 25.32 14.93
N HIS A 270 -12.57 24.47 15.83
CA HIS A 270 -13.16 24.27 17.17
C HIS A 270 -13.09 25.51 18.05
N ARG A 271 -11.98 26.27 18.02
CA ARG A 271 -11.91 27.58 18.72
C ARG A 271 -13.00 28.54 18.24
N GLY A 272 -13.32 28.52 16.94
CA GLY A 272 -14.40 29.32 16.36
C GLY A 272 -15.77 28.99 16.96
N ALA A 273 -16.09 27.70 17.09
CA ALA A 273 -17.34 27.25 17.70
C ALA A 273 -17.45 27.63 19.18
N HIS A 274 -16.36 27.50 19.94
CA HIS A 274 -16.35 27.93 21.35
C HIS A 274 -16.55 29.44 21.52
N ARG A 275 -16.01 30.27 20.62
CA ARG A 275 -16.28 31.73 20.66
C ARG A 275 -17.74 32.06 20.38
N LEU A 276 -18.40 31.33 19.48
CA LEU A 276 -19.84 31.49 19.25
C LEU A 276 -20.65 31.12 20.50
N ALA A 277 -20.31 30.02 21.17
CA ALA A 277 -20.95 29.62 22.42
C ALA A 277 -20.73 30.66 23.54
N GLN A 278 -19.51 31.20 23.68
CA GLN A 278 -19.20 32.27 24.63
C GLN A 278 -19.97 33.56 24.31
N GLY A 279 -20.12 33.90 23.02
CA GLY A 279 -20.93 35.04 22.59
C GLY A 279 -22.41 34.87 22.94
N GLY A 280 -22.97 33.68 22.69
CA GLY A 280 -24.35 33.36 23.09
C GLY A 280 -24.56 33.48 24.60
N PHE A 281 -23.62 32.98 25.40
CA PHE A 281 -23.67 33.13 26.86
C PHE A 281 -23.58 34.60 27.30
N ALA A 282 -22.72 35.40 26.68
CA ALA A 282 -22.58 36.83 26.99
C ALA A 282 -23.87 37.62 26.69
N VAL A 283 -24.57 37.29 25.59
CA VAL A 283 -25.87 37.90 25.26
C VAL A 283 -26.91 37.55 26.32
N LEU A 284 -26.98 36.28 26.75
CA LEU A 284 -27.92 35.85 27.80
C LEU A 284 -27.61 36.51 29.15
N ALA A 285 -26.33 36.60 29.54
CA ALA A 285 -25.92 37.27 30.76
C ALA A 285 -26.21 38.78 30.71
N GLY A 286 -26.00 39.41 29.55
CA GLY A 286 -26.35 40.80 29.30
C GLY A 286 -27.86 41.03 29.40
N TRP A 287 -28.67 40.17 28.79
CA TRP A 287 -30.13 40.22 28.91
C TRP A 287 -30.61 40.09 30.35
N TRP A 288 -30.06 39.14 31.10
CA TRP A 288 -30.35 38.98 32.53
C TRP A 288 -29.99 40.23 33.33
N GLY A 289 -28.84 40.83 33.08
CA GLY A 289 -28.42 42.09 33.71
C GLY A 289 -29.34 43.27 33.38
N ILE A 290 -29.80 43.37 32.13
CA ILE A 290 -30.76 44.40 31.69
C ILE A 290 -32.09 44.24 32.45
N VAL A 291 -32.64 43.02 32.49
CA VAL A 291 -33.90 42.74 33.20
C VAL A 291 -33.76 43.05 34.70
N TYR A 292 -32.66 42.64 35.33
CA TYR A 292 -32.36 42.96 36.72
C TYR A 292 -32.30 44.48 36.97
N TYR A 293 -31.54 45.22 36.15
CA TYR A 293 -31.38 46.65 36.31
C TYR A 293 -32.70 47.41 36.13
N VAL A 294 -33.48 47.10 35.08
CA VAL A 294 -34.77 47.77 34.83
C VAL A 294 -35.77 47.48 35.95
N THR A 295 -35.75 46.26 36.50
CA THR A 295 -36.68 45.86 37.58
C THR A 295 -36.35 46.52 38.91
N PHE A 296 -35.07 46.58 39.29
CA PHE A 296 -34.66 47.01 40.64
C PHE A 296 -34.13 48.45 40.72
N HIS A 297 -33.68 49.06 39.62
CA HIS A 297 -33.05 50.39 39.61
C HIS A 297 -33.85 51.43 38.82
N THR A 298 -35.03 51.08 38.28
CA THR A 298 -35.85 52.02 37.52
C THR A 298 -37.29 52.00 37.99
N ASP A 299 -37.98 53.14 37.90
CA ASP A 299 -39.35 53.31 38.37
C ASP A 299 -40.42 52.59 37.52
N PHE A 300 -40.02 51.88 36.46
CA PHE A 300 -40.94 51.17 35.56
C PHE A 300 -41.58 49.92 36.19
N GLY A 301 -41.00 49.40 37.28
CA GLY A 301 -41.55 48.28 38.05
C GLY A 301 -41.68 46.97 37.28
N TRP A 302 -42.18 45.93 37.96
CA TRP A 302 -42.34 44.60 37.37
C TRP A 302 -43.49 44.51 36.35
N ASP A 303 -44.51 45.36 36.49
CA ASP A 303 -45.73 45.36 35.66
C ASP A 303 -45.44 45.63 34.17
N LEU A 304 -44.40 46.42 33.87
CA LEU A 304 -43.93 46.64 32.49
C LEU A 304 -43.02 45.51 31.99
N VAL A 305 -42.20 44.93 32.87
CA VAL A 305 -41.13 43.97 32.49
C VAL A 305 -41.70 42.58 32.19
N GLU A 306 -42.77 42.17 32.88
CA GLU A 306 -43.42 40.88 32.71
C GLU A 306 -43.85 40.57 31.26
N PRO A 307 -44.68 41.41 30.59
CA PRO A 307 -45.08 41.13 29.21
C PRO A 307 -43.92 41.20 28.21
N VAL A 308 -42.92 42.06 28.47
CA VAL A 308 -41.73 42.20 27.62
C VAL A 308 -40.89 40.94 27.66
N THR A 309 -40.68 40.35 28.85
CA THR A 309 -39.91 39.11 28.99
C THR A 309 -40.63 37.91 28.37
N TYR A 310 -41.96 37.85 28.45
CA TYR A 310 -42.77 36.83 27.78
C TYR A 310 -42.64 36.91 26.25
N LEU A 311 -42.77 38.12 25.68
CA LEU A 311 -42.62 38.35 24.24
C LEU A 311 -41.19 38.04 23.76
N ALA A 312 -40.17 38.43 24.54
CA ALA A 312 -38.78 38.12 24.25
C ALA A 312 -38.49 36.60 24.29
N GLY A 313 -39.09 35.87 25.23
CA GLY A 313 -38.99 34.42 25.30
C GLY A 313 -39.62 33.74 24.09
N LEU A 314 -40.84 34.14 23.71
CA LEU A 314 -41.55 33.60 22.55
C LEU A 314 -40.79 33.88 21.25
N THR A 315 -40.29 35.11 21.08
CA THR A 315 -39.48 35.46 19.90
C THR A 315 -38.17 34.68 19.82
N THR A 316 -37.52 34.38 20.95
CA THR A 316 -36.32 33.53 20.99
C THR A 316 -36.63 32.09 20.58
N ILE A 317 -37.74 31.52 21.06
CA ILE A 317 -38.21 30.19 20.65
C ILE A 317 -38.56 30.17 19.16
N MET A 318 -39.26 31.19 18.67
CA MET A 318 -39.63 31.31 17.26
C MET A 318 -38.40 31.47 16.35
N GLY A 319 -37.39 32.23 16.79
CA GLY A 319 -36.10 32.35 16.11
C GLY A 319 -35.32 31.04 16.11
N GLY A 320 -35.30 30.31 17.23
CA GLY A 320 -34.73 28.96 17.31
C GLY A 320 -35.43 27.97 16.39
N TYR A 321 -36.75 28.04 16.29
CA TYR A 321 -37.55 27.21 15.39
C TYR A 321 -37.33 27.55 13.90
N LEU A 322 -37.20 28.83 13.55
CA LEU A 322 -36.80 29.25 12.21
C LEU A 322 -35.40 28.77 11.84
N TRP A 323 -34.45 28.90 12.77
CA TRP A 323 -33.10 28.36 12.60
C TRP A 323 -33.11 26.83 12.43
N PHE A 324 -33.97 26.14 13.20
CA PHE A 324 -34.20 24.71 13.08
C PHE A 324 -34.74 24.33 11.69
N LEU A 325 -35.77 25.01 11.19
CA LEU A 325 -36.31 24.77 9.85
C LEU A 325 -35.29 25.03 8.73
N PHE A 326 -34.40 26.01 8.92
CA PHE A 326 -33.37 26.35 7.94
C PHE A 326 -32.23 25.31 7.86
N ILE A 327 -31.88 24.64 8.96
CA ILE A 327 -30.72 23.74 9.01
C ILE A 327 -31.01 22.29 8.56
N SER A 328 -32.27 21.97 8.21
CA SER A 328 -32.83 20.66 7.75
C SER A 328 -33.46 19.79 8.83
N ARG A 329 -34.41 18.94 8.40
CA ARG A 329 -35.51 18.29 9.16
C ARG A 329 -35.11 17.09 10.03
N ASP A 330 -33.94 16.49 9.81
CA ASP A 330 -33.55 15.24 10.50
C ASP A 330 -32.60 15.55 11.67
N LEU A 331 -33.15 15.44 12.87
CA LEU A 331 -32.53 15.89 14.11
C LEU A 331 -31.53 14.85 14.63
N SER A 332 -30.24 15.12 14.45
CA SER A 332 -29.26 14.73 15.46
C SER A 332 -28.63 15.98 16.03
N TYR A 333 -28.78 16.21 17.34
CA TYR A 333 -28.16 17.33 18.06
C TYR A 333 -26.63 17.36 17.85
N LYS A 334 -26.01 16.18 17.62
CA LYS A 334 -24.61 16.05 17.24
C LYS A 334 -24.33 16.53 15.80
N ALA A 335 -25.27 16.35 14.87
CA ALA A 335 -25.09 16.74 13.47
C ALA A 335 -25.10 18.26 13.28
N ALA A 336 -25.98 19.00 13.96
CA ALA A 336 -26.10 20.46 13.76
C ALA A 336 -24.82 21.24 14.14
N MET A 337 -24.20 20.91 15.29
CA MET A 337 -22.91 21.49 15.69
C MET A 337 -21.82 21.10 14.68
N ASN A 338 -21.78 19.83 14.28
CA ASN A 338 -20.78 19.32 13.35
C ASN A 338 -20.92 19.96 11.95
N ILE A 339 -22.13 20.34 11.50
CA ILE A 339 -22.34 21.02 10.21
C ILE A 339 -21.68 22.41 10.19
N THR A 340 -21.82 23.21 11.24
CA THR A 340 -21.19 24.55 11.28
C THR A 340 -19.67 24.47 11.39
N VAL A 341 -19.17 23.53 12.20
CA VAL A 341 -17.73 23.27 12.36
C VAL A 341 -17.15 22.74 11.05
N SER A 342 -17.78 21.75 10.41
CA SER A 342 -17.32 21.14 9.16
C SER A 342 -17.31 22.11 7.98
N ARG A 343 -18.32 22.99 7.84
CA ARG A 343 -18.30 24.04 6.80
C ARG A 343 -17.10 24.96 6.96
N ARG A 344 -16.83 25.41 8.18
CA ARG A 344 -15.67 26.26 8.49
C ARG A 344 -14.35 25.51 8.30
N GLN A 345 -14.31 24.25 8.70
CA GLN A 345 -13.16 23.36 8.55
C GLN A 345 -12.83 23.12 7.08
N ASN A 346 -13.83 22.86 6.23
CA ASN A 346 -13.65 22.70 4.79
C ASN A 346 -13.14 23.99 4.13
N ALA A 347 -13.64 25.15 4.55
CA ALA A 347 -13.10 26.43 4.09
C ALA A 347 -11.62 26.63 4.52
N LEU A 348 -11.26 26.24 5.74
CA LEU A 348 -9.88 26.26 6.22
C LEU A 348 -8.99 25.29 5.44
N TYR A 349 -9.49 24.10 5.11
CA TYR A 349 -8.77 23.13 4.26
C TYR A 349 -8.48 23.70 2.89
N GLN A 350 -9.47 24.31 2.22
CA GLN A 350 -9.26 24.94 0.92
C GLN A 350 -8.24 26.09 1.00
N ASN A 351 -8.34 26.95 2.02
CA ASN A 351 -7.43 28.08 2.22
C ASN A 351 -5.98 27.64 2.48
N ARG A 352 -5.78 26.51 3.17
CA ARG A 352 -4.45 25.95 3.45
C ARG A 352 -3.97 24.96 2.38
N GLY A 353 -4.76 24.70 1.34
CA GLY A 353 -4.43 23.74 0.29
C GLY A 353 -4.40 22.29 0.75
N PHE A 354 -5.17 21.94 1.79
CA PHE A 354 -5.29 20.57 2.28
C PHE A 354 -6.24 19.78 1.37
N ASP A 355 -5.71 18.77 0.69
CA ASP A 355 -6.47 17.92 -0.21
C ASP A 355 -7.04 16.71 0.54
N LEU A 356 -8.36 16.74 0.78
CA LEU A 356 -9.08 15.69 1.49
C LEU A 356 -9.06 14.36 0.72
N SER A 357 -9.11 14.39 -0.61
CA SER A 357 -9.13 13.17 -1.42
C SER A 357 -7.79 12.44 -1.32
N ARG A 358 -6.69 13.18 -1.40
CA ARG A 358 -5.33 12.63 -1.22
C ARG A 358 -5.15 12.05 0.18
N TRP A 359 -5.63 12.74 1.22
CA TRP A 359 -5.61 12.24 2.59
C TRP A 359 -6.32 10.89 2.73
N GLU A 360 -7.55 10.80 2.23
CA GLU A 360 -8.35 9.58 2.31
C GLU A 360 -7.71 8.42 1.53
N GLY A 361 -7.13 8.71 0.36
CA GLY A 361 -6.39 7.72 -0.43
C GLY A 361 -5.20 7.16 0.33
N LEU A 362 -4.36 8.03 0.90
CA LEU A 362 -3.17 7.62 1.65
C LEU A 362 -3.51 6.84 2.92
N VAL A 363 -4.55 7.25 3.66
CA VAL A 363 -5.02 6.51 4.84
C VAL A 363 -5.56 5.13 4.44
N GLN A 364 -6.26 5.01 3.32
CA GLN A 364 -6.75 3.72 2.82
C GLN A 364 -5.61 2.80 2.38
N GLU A 365 -4.64 3.34 1.63
CA GLU A 365 -3.45 2.59 1.20
C GLU A 365 -2.60 2.13 2.40
N ALA A 366 -2.33 3.01 3.36
CA ALA A 366 -1.60 2.62 4.57
C ALA A 366 -2.33 1.51 5.34
N ASN A 367 -3.66 1.59 5.45
CA ASN A 367 -4.46 0.56 6.13
C ASN A 367 -4.60 -0.74 5.33
N SER A 368 -4.55 -0.74 3.99
CA SER A 368 -4.49 -1.98 3.21
C SER A 368 -3.14 -2.65 3.39
N ILE A 369 -2.04 -1.91 3.28
CA ILE A 369 -0.68 -2.44 3.48
C ILE A 369 -0.53 -3.01 4.89
N ARG A 370 -1.01 -2.32 5.94
CA ARG A 370 -1.00 -2.85 7.31
C ARG A 370 -1.75 -4.16 7.47
N ARG A 371 -2.91 -4.30 6.80
CA ARG A 371 -3.69 -5.55 6.84
C ARG A 371 -2.94 -6.69 6.16
N ASP A 372 -2.35 -6.42 5.00
CA ASP A 372 -1.59 -7.42 4.27
C ASP A 372 -0.33 -7.86 5.05
N ILE A 373 0.42 -6.92 5.64
CA ILE A 373 1.59 -7.28 6.48
C ILE A 373 1.15 -8.10 7.70
N ARG A 374 0.03 -7.74 8.35
CA ARG A 374 -0.49 -8.50 9.49
C ARG A 374 -0.95 -9.90 9.09
N MET A 375 -1.55 -10.05 7.91
CA MET A 375 -1.92 -11.35 7.36
C MET A 375 -0.68 -12.22 7.14
N ILE A 376 0.38 -11.67 6.52
CA ILE A 376 1.65 -12.38 6.35
C ILE A 376 2.30 -12.68 7.70
N ALA A 377 2.20 -11.78 8.68
CA ALA A 377 2.73 -11.99 10.03
C ALA A 377 2.03 -13.19 10.71
N SER A 378 0.69 -13.28 10.60
CA SER A 378 -0.06 -14.43 11.10
C SER A 378 0.23 -15.73 10.35
N GLU A 379 0.55 -15.66 9.05
CA GLU A 379 0.97 -16.82 8.26
C GLU A 379 2.33 -17.37 8.74
N TYR A 380 3.25 -16.51 9.16
CA TYR A 380 4.59 -16.90 9.60
C TYR A 380 4.69 -17.11 11.12
N ASP A 381 3.58 -16.92 11.85
CA ASP A 381 3.49 -16.92 13.32
C ASP A 381 4.48 -15.96 13.99
N VAL A 382 4.67 -14.77 13.38
CA VAL A 382 5.57 -13.73 13.86
C VAL A 382 4.76 -12.53 14.35
N GLU A 383 5.08 -12.01 15.54
CA GLU A 383 4.51 -10.75 16.00
C GLU A 383 5.15 -9.55 15.26
N TRP A 384 4.36 -8.88 14.43
CA TRP A 384 4.81 -7.68 13.73
C TRP A 384 4.66 -6.42 14.58
N ASN A 385 5.79 -5.77 14.89
CA ASN A 385 5.81 -4.49 15.58
C ASN A 385 5.54 -3.31 14.64
N GLU A 386 4.27 -2.91 14.53
CA GLU A 386 3.84 -1.78 13.69
C GLU A 386 4.50 -0.43 14.03
N MET A 387 4.96 -0.27 15.27
CA MET A 387 5.47 1.00 15.78
C MET A 387 6.76 1.42 15.07
N GLU A 388 7.57 0.44 14.72
CA GLU A 388 8.86 0.63 14.06
C GLU A 388 8.67 1.15 12.63
N ASP A 389 7.75 0.53 11.88
CA ASP A 389 7.51 0.88 10.48
C ASP A 389 6.65 2.16 10.31
N LEU A 390 5.81 2.51 11.27
CA LEU A 390 5.02 3.74 11.22
C LEU A 390 5.82 4.98 11.63
N GLY A 391 7.03 4.85 12.18
CA GLY A 391 7.82 5.99 12.64
C GLY A 391 7.27 6.66 13.92
N GLY A 392 6.46 5.94 14.70
CA GLY A 392 6.04 6.35 16.06
C GLY A 392 4.54 6.30 16.36
N LYS A 393 4.19 6.70 17.61
CA LYS A 393 2.82 6.65 18.17
C LYS A 393 1.85 7.65 17.54
N GLY A 394 2.35 8.72 16.92
CA GLY A 394 1.53 9.78 16.33
C GLY A 394 0.68 9.27 15.17
N VAL A 395 1.32 8.68 14.16
CA VAL A 395 0.64 8.20 12.96
C VAL A 395 -0.28 7.03 13.26
N LYS A 396 0.14 6.11 14.15
CA LYS A 396 -0.73 5.00 14.58
C LYS A 396 -2.07 5.50 15.15
N LYS A 397 -2.03 6.48 16.05
CA LYS A 397 -3.25 7.08 16.63
C LYS A 397 -4.12 7.75 15.57
N VAL A 398 -3.52 8.43 14.60
CA VAL A 398 -4.25 9.05 13.48
C VAL A 398 -4.97 7.98 12.65
N LEU A 399 -4.27 6.93 12.25
CA LEU A 399 -4.85 5.83 11.46
C LEU A 399 -5.97 5.10 12.23
N GLU A 400 -5.80 4.88 13.53
CA GLU A 400 -6.83 4.26 14.38
C GLU A 400 -8.05 5.16 14.54
N LYS A 401 -7.87 6.46 14.74
CA LYS A 401 -8.96 7.44 14.82
C LYS A 401 -9.77 7.49 13.53
N GLU A 402 -9.10 7.55 12.38
CA GLU A 402 -9.78 7.61 11.07
C GLU A 402 -10.49 6.28 10.75
N LYS A 403 -9.94 5.14 11.17
CA LYS A 403 -10.60 3.83 11.04
C LYS A 403 -11.85 3.74 11.92
N GLY A 404 -11.77 4.21 13.16
CA GLY A 404 -12.91 4.27 14.09
C GLY A 404 -14.04 5.15 13.55
N ALA A 405 -13.70 6.36 13.08
CA ALA A 405 -14.67 7.29 12.50
C ALA A 405 -15.42 6.71 11.28
N LYS A 406 -14.72 5.95 10.41
CA LYS A 406 -15.37 5.25 9.29
C LYS A 406 -16.32 4.14 9.74
N LYS A 407 -15.97 3.42 10.82
CA LYS A 407 -16.81 2.36 11.37
C LYS A 407 -18.08 2.91 12.01
N GLU A 408 -17.94 3.95 12.84
CA GLU A 408 -19.07 4.66 13.46
C GLU A 408 -20.00 5.26 12.39
N GLY A 409 -19.45 5.82 11.31
CA GLY A 409 -20.25 6.34 10.20
C GLY A 409 -20.99 5.27 9.39
N HIS A 410 -20.49 4.03 9.34
CA HIS A 410 -21.18 2.91 8.70
C HIS A 410 -22.30 2.38 9.60
N GLU A 411 -22.01 2.17 10.89
CA GLU A 411 -23.00 1.72 11.89
C GLU A 411 -24.18 2.71 11.99
N ALA A 412 -23.92 4.03 11.95
CA ALA A 412 -24.98 5.04 11.95
C ALA A 412 -25.87 5.01 10.68
N LYS A 413 -25.31 4.69 9.51
CA LYS A 413 -26.08 4.58 8.26
C LYS A 413 -26.93 3.31 8.22
N ASP A 414 -26.43 2.20 8.76
CA ASP A 414 -27.18 0.96 8.84
C ASP A 414 -28.41 1.12 9.75
N GLU A 415 -28.27 1.82 10.88
CA GLU A 415 -29.39 2.15 11.78
C GLU A 415 -30.46 3.05 11.15
N GLU A 416 -30.07 4.00 10.29
CA GLU A 416 -31.04 4.83 9.54
C GLU A 416 -31.79 4.01 8.48
N THR A 417 -31.11 3.07 7.82
CA THR A 417 -31.68 2.23 6.76
C THR A 417 -32.66 1.18 7.31
N GLU A 418 -32.47 0.71 8.56
CA GLU A 418 -33.43 -0.17 9.23
C GLU A 418 -34.69 0.56 9.69
N LYS A 419 -34.59 1.83 10.10
CA LYS A 419 -35.77 2.64 10.51
C LYS A 419 -36.69 2.94 9.35
N ASP A 420 -36.13 3.24 8.17
CA ASP A 420 -36.91 3.55 6.97
C ASP A 420 -37.71 2.32 6.46
N LYS A 421 -37.19 1.10 6.66
CA LYS A 421 -37.90 -0.15 6.35
C LYS A 421 -39.00 -0.52 7.37
N GLY A 422 -38.90 -0.01 8.60
CA GLY A 422 -39.90 -0.26 9.65
C GLY A 422 -41.17 0.57 9.50
N ASP A 423 -41.08 1.75 8.88
CA ASP A 423 -42.22 2.64 8.68
C ASP A 423 -43.08 2.25 7.45
N ASP A 424 -42.47 1.68 6.41
CA ASP A 424 -43.19 1.16 5.23
C ASP A 424 -44.04 -0.10 5.54
N ALA A 425 -43.68 -0.85 6.60
CA ALA A 425 -44.43 -2.04 7.03
C ALA A 425 -45.66 -1.70 7.89
N LYS A 426 -45.76 -0.48 8.45
CA LYS A 426 -46.90 -0.06 9.29
C LYS A 426 -48.00 0.69 8.53
N GLN A 427 -47.82 0.93 7.23
CA GLN A 427 -48.78 1.66 6.41
C GLN A 427 -49.68 0.75 5.55
N LYS A 428 -49.64 -0.57 5.77
CA LYS A 428 -50.41 -1.58 5.02
C LYS A 428 -51.42 -2.41 5.83
N ASP A 429 -51.62 -2.10 7.11
CA ASP A 429 -52.68 -2.72 7.92
C ASP A 429 -53.82 -1.73 8.26
#